data_AF-A0A7M2RJ50-F1
#
_entry.id   AF-A0A7M2RJ50-F1
#
_cell.length_a   1.000
_cell.length_b   1.000
_cell.length_c   1.000
_cell.angle_alpha   90.00
_cell.angle_beta   90.00
_cell.angle_gamma   90.00
#
_symmetry.space_group_name_H-M   'P 1'
#
loop_
_entity.id
_entity.type
_entity.pdbx_description
1 polymer ?
#
loop_
_entity_poly.entity_id
_entity_poly.type
_entity_poly.pdbx_seq_one_letter_code
_entity_poly.pdbx_strand_id
1 'polypeptide(L)'
;MDMIMEPNESFTNESLAIASVPCQKWGQLFDENTALTNGTVFPDLNKPFFVTCPATDSPLTQGKRSAAVDPQQMEREQLMDKINKVSFFVNDLTLYLDTHCEDRDALHVLTDKVRERAELMHEFAEKFYPLTCDCIAKCSRAGQENLWALGPAPWEGACV
;
A
#
# COMPACT_ATOMS: atom_id res chain seq x y z
N MET A 1 56.03 8.75 -11.99
CA MET A 1 55.02 9.59 -12.64
C MET A 1 53.75 8.78 -12.68
N ASP A 2 52.83 9.15 -11.80
CA ASP A 2 51.48 8.61 -11.65
C ASP A 2 50.66 8.74 -12.93
N MET A 3 49.74 7.79 -13.15
CA MET A 3 48.33 8.13 -13.36
C MET A 3 47.48 6.88 -13.13
N ILE A 4 47.14 6.64 -11.87
CA ILE A 4 46.04 5.73 -11.51
C ILE A 4 44.78 6.40 -12.03
N MET A 5 44.16 5.85 -13.07
CA MET A 5 42.82 6.26 -13.49
C MET A 5 41.84 5.62 -12.51
N GLU A 6 41.21 6.44 -11.68
CA GLU A 6 40.08 6.01 -10.86
C GLU A 6 38.95 5.50 -11.75
N PRO A 7 38.22 4.45 -11.34
CA PRO A 7 37.11 3.94 -12.12
C PRO A 7 36.01 5.01 -12.15
N ASN A 8 35.72 5.44 -13.38
CA ASN A 8 34.58 6.25 -13.79
C ASN A 8 33.35 5.93 -12.93
N GLU A 9 32.98 6.84 -12.03
CA GLU A 9 31.69 6.79 -11.33
C GLU A 9 30.63 6.66 -12.40
N SER A 10 29.90 5.54 -12.39
CA SER A 10 28.70 5.42 -13.18
C SER A 10 27.74 6.47 -12.67
N PHE A 11 27.68 7.62 -13.32
CA PHE A 11 26.58 8.56 -13.17
C PHE A 11 25.31 7.77 -13.49
N THR A 12 24.63 7.28 -12.45
CA THR A 12 23.25 6.89 -12.55
C THR A 12 22.55 8.11 -13.10
N ASN A 13 22.00 7.97 -14.30
CA ASN A 13 21.23 9.01 -14.94
C ASN A 13 19.97 9.21 -14.08
N GLU A 14 20.09 9.95 -12.98
CA GLU A 14 19.02 10.24 -12.03
C GLU A 14 18.03 11.18 -12.72
N SER A 15 17.17 10.59 -13.53
CA SER A 15 16.04 11.30 -14.12
C SER A 15 15.14 11.74 -12.97
N LEU A 16 15.07 13.05 -12.73
CA LEU A 16 14.11 13.64 -11.79
C LEU A 16 12.69 13.29 -12.22
N ALA A 17 11.74 13.32 -11.29
CA ALA A 17 10.32 13.36 -11.62
C ALA A 17 10.01 14.68 -12.35
N ILE A 18 9.96 14.64 -13.68
CA ILE A 18 9.61 15.75 -14.58
C ILE A 18 8.10 15.72 -14.87
N ALA A 19 7.53 16.86 -15.29
CA ALA A 19 6.12 17.03 -15.70
C ALA A 19 5.57 16.05 -16.76
N SER A 20 6.41 15.17 -17.34
CA SER A 20 6.00 14.12 -18.26
C SER A 20 6.21 12.76 -17.62
N VAL A 21 5.12 12.04 -17.38
CA VAL A 21 5.15 10.66 -16.91
C VAL A 21 5.12 9.74 -18.13
N PRO A 22 6.19 8.98 -18.43
CA PRO A 22 6.16 8.03 -19.53
C PRO A 22 5.13 6.93 -19.23
N CYS A 23 4.52 6.38 -20.28
CA CYS A 23 3.67 5.19 -20.14
C CYS A 23 4.50 4.07 -19.49
N GLN A 24 3.96 3.52 -18.41
CA GLN A 24 4.61 2.51 -17.58
C GLN A 24 4.92 1.26 -18.39
N LYS A 25 6.00 0.56 -18.05
CA LYS A 25 6.26 -0.78 -18.58
C LYS A 25 6.04 -1.78 -17.47
N TRP A 26 5.48 -2.94 -17.82
CA TRP A 26 5.44 -4.06 -16.90
C TRP A 26 6.85 -4.49 -16.51
N GLY A 27 7.03 -4.84 -15.25
CA GLY A 27 8.33 -5.20 -14.68
C GLY A 27 8.22 -5.70 -13.24
N GLN A 28 9.35 -5.74 -12.55
CA GLN A 28 9.37 -6.11 -11.14
C GLN A 28 8.64 -5.05 -10.31
N LEU A 29 7.69 -5.49 -9.49
CA LEU A 29 6.95 -4.62 -8.58
C LEU A 29 7.63 -4.55 -7.20
N PHE A 30 7.38 -3.47 -6.48
CA PHE A 30 7.68 -3.40 -5.05
C PHE A 30 6.80 -4.37 -4.25
N ASP A 31 7.22 -4.73 -3.04
CA ASP A 31 6.31 -5.34 -2.05
C ASP A 31 5.26 -4.32 -1.59
N GLU A 32 4.20 -4.79 -0.93
CA GLU A 32 3.04 -3.96 -0.61
C GLU A 32 3.36 -2.85 0.39
N ASN A 33 4.32 -3.07 1.30
CA ASN A 33 4.73 -2.05 2.26
C ASN A 33 5.55 -0.94 1.58
N THR A 34 6.51 -1.33 0.75
CA THR A 34 7.32 -0.38 -0.02
C THR A 34 6.46 0.39 -1.02
N ALA A 35 5.51 -0.27 -1.67
CA ALA A 35 4.59 0.37 -2.61
C ALA A 35 3.71 1.42 -1.95
N LEU A 36 3.09 1.10 -0.81
CA LEU A 36 2.28 2.06 -0.04
C LEU A 36 3.12 3.24 0.46
N THR A 37 4.37 2.98 0.91
CA THR A 37 5.27 4.01 1.42
C THR A 37 5.73 4.97 0.32
N ASN A 38 6.06 4.44 -0.85
CA ASN A 38 6.57 5.22 -1.98
C ASN A 38 5.45 5.80 -2.87
N GLY A 39 4.22 5.33 -2.71
CA GLY A 39 3.07 5.78 -3.49
C GLY A 39 3.05 5.25 -4.93
N THR A 40 3.71 4.13 -5.21
CA THR A 40 3.68 3.43 -6.51
C THR A 40 4.12 1.97 -6.34
N VAL A 41 3.50 1.03 -7.07
CA VAL A 41 3.95 -0.36 -7.17
C VAL A 41 5.13 -0.53 -8.13
N PHE A 42 5.35 0.45 -9.02
CA PHE A 42 6.38 0.41 -10.06
C PHE A 42 7.64 1.16 -9.60
N PRO A 43 8.80 0.47 -9.46
CA PRO A 43 10.06 1.11 -9.09
C PRO A 43 10.51 2.19 -10.06
N ASP A 44 10.24 2.02 -11.35
CA ASP A 44 10.61 2.97 -12.40
C ASP A 44 9.93 4.34 -12.24
N LEU A 45 8.80 4.40 -11.52
CA LEU A 45 8.09 5.63 -11.19
C LEU A 45 8.59 6.30 -9.90
N ASN A 46 9.33 5.58 -9.05
CA ASN A 46 9.86 6.13 -7.80
C ASN A 46 11.11 6.99 -8.05
N LYS A 47 10.89 8.17 -8.64
CA LYS A 47 11.93 9.11 -9.03
C LYS A 47 11.95 10.30 -8.06
N PRO A 48 13.14 10.83 -7.72
CA PRO A 48 13.24 12.00 -6.84
C PRO A 48 12.64 13.25 -7.51
N PHE A 49 11.89 14.05 -6.76
CA PHE A 49 11.35 15.34 -7.23
C PHE A 49 12.41 16.45 -7.28
N PHE A 50 13.45 16.35 -6.46
CA PHE A 50 14.55 17.30 -6.39
C PHE A 50 15.86 16.53 -6.28
N VAL A 51 16.97 17.10 -6.74
CA VAL A 51 18.31 16.56 -6.48
C VAL A 51 18.58 16.75 -4.98
N THR A 52 18.39 15.70 -4.18
CA THR A 52 18.73 15.71 -2.76
C THR A 52 20.06 14.98 -2.56
N CYS A 53 20.96 15.55 -1.75
CA CYS A 53 22.01 14.73 -1.12
C CYS A 53 21.32 13.59 -0.34
N PRO A 54 21.89 12.37 -0.32
CA PRO A 54 21.22 11.21 0.27
C PRO A 54 21.06 11.42 1.77
N ALA A 55 19.88 11.87 2.18
CA ALA A 55 19.41 11.81 3.55
C ALA A 55 18.50 10.59 3.64
N THR A 56 19.05 9.49 4.14
CA THR A 56 18.27 8.44 4.77
C THR A 56 17.44 9.08 5.86
N ASP A 57 16.12 9.13 5.67
CA ASP A 57 15.10 8.82 6.66
C ASP A 57 13.78 9.52 6.26
N SER A 58 12.81 8.71 5.82
CA SER A 58 11.45 9.17 5.58
C SER A 58 10.81 9.53 6.94
N PRO A 59 10.29 10.75 7.16
CA PRO A 59 9.79 11.20 8.47
C PRO A 59 8.52 10.52 8.99
N LEU A 60 7.95 9.54 8.29
CA LEU A 60 6.61 9.01 8.60
C LEU A 60 6.57 7.89 9.66
N THR A 61 7.71 7.38 10.14
CA THR A 61 7.74 6.31 11.14
C THR A 61 8.19 6.80 12.51
N GLN A 62 7.34 7.51 13.24
CA GLN A 62 7.32 7.45 14.71
C GLN A 62 6.13 8.24 15.29
N GLY A 63 4.95 7.64 15.23
CA GLY A 63 3.92 7.92 16.23
C GLY A 63 4.45 7.52 17.61
N LYS A 64 4.39 8.45 18.58
CA LYS A 64 4.78 8.21 19.98
C LYS A 64 4.04 6.98 20.53
N ARG A 65 4.77 5.88 20.78
CA ARG A 65 4.26 4.73 21.54
C ARG A 65 3.85 5.22 22.93
N SER A 66 2.55 5.33 23.13
CA SER A 66 1.93 5.71 24.40
C SER A 66 1.31 4.46 25.00
N ALA A 67 1.73 4.08 26.21
CA ALA A 67 1.19 2.98 27.03
C ALA A 67 1.22 1.56 26.39
N ALA A 68 1.02 0.54 27.23
CA ALA A 68 0.87 -0.84 26.76
C ALA A 68 -0.38 -0.94 25.88
N VAL A 69 -0.18 -1.04 24.57
CA VAL A 69 -1.27 -1.18 23.58
C VAL A 69 -1.98 -2.50 23.85
N ASP A 70 -3.30 -2.44 23.96
CA ASP A 70 -4.15 -3.60 24.12
C ASP A 70 -3.92 -4.61 22.98
N PRO A 71 -3.73 -5.93 23.26
CA PRO A 71 -3.45 -6.92 22.20
C PRO A 71 -4.51 -6.96 21.10
N GLN A 72 -5.79 -6.75 21.44
CA GLN A 72 -6.88 -6.75 20.46
C GLN A 72 -6.81 -5.51 19.56
N GLN A 73 -6.46 -4.35 20.11
CA GLN A 73 -6.15 -3.16 19.31
C GLN A 73 -4.99 -3.39 18.36
N MET A 74 -3.88 -3.97 18.83
CA MET A 74 -2.71 -4.24 17.98
C MET A 74 -3.05 -5.19 16.82
N GLU A 75 -3.83 -6.24 17.06
CA GLU A 75 -4.28 -7.15 15.98
C GLU A 75 -5.16 -6.43 14.95
N ARG A 76 -6.09 -5.59 15.43
CA ARG A 76 -6.96 -4.78 14.56
C ARG A 76 -6.15 -3.84 13.67
N GLU A 77 -5.20 -3.12 14.24
CA GLU A 77 -4.32 -2.20 13.50
C GLU A 77 -3.45 -2.93 12.49
N GLN A 78 -2.90 -4.09 12.84
CA GLN A 78 -2.10 -4.91 11.92
C GLN A 78 -2.94 -5.42 10.74
N LEU A 79 -4.17 -5.85 10.98
CA LEU A 79 -5.05 -6.31 9.91
C LEU A 79 -5.50 -5.13 9.03
N MET A 80 -5.77 -3.98 9.61
CA MET A 80 -6.09 -2.74 8.87
C MET A 80 -4.90 -2.27 8.01
N ASP A 81 -3.67 -2.32 8.55
CA ASP A 81 -2.44 -1.99 7.81
C ASP A 81 -2.25 -2.91 6.60
N LYS A 82 -2.44 -4.22 6.77
CA LYS A 82 -2.43 -5.18 5.65
C LYS A 82 -3.49 -4.86 4.60
N ILE A 83 -4.73 -4.59 5.03
CA ILE A 83 -5.82 -4.21 4.12
C ILE A 83 -5.44 -2.95 3.33
N ASN A 84 -4.86 -1.94 3.97
CA ASN A 84 -4.45 -0.70 3.31
C ASN A 84 -3.36 -0.95 2.26
N LYS A 85 -2.35 -1.74 2.60
CA LYS A 85 -1.25 -2.13 1.70
C LYS A 85 -1.75 -2.86 0.46
N VAL A 86 -2.58 -3.89 0.63
CA VAL A 86 -3.15 -4.64 -0.49
C VAL A 86 -4.14 -3.78 -1.29
N SER A 87 -4.94 -2.94 -0.63
CA SER A 87 -5.87 -2.02 -1.30
C SER A 87 -5.13 -1.01 -2.18
N PHE A 88 -4.00 -0.49 -1.71
CA PHE A 88 -3.15 0.40 -2.51
C PHE A 88 -2.65 -0.33 -3.77
N PHE A 89 -2.18 -1.56 -3.61
CA PHE A 89 -1.75 -2.40 -4.73
C PHE A 89 -2.84 -2.61 -5.79
N VAL A 90 -4.07 -2.91 -5.34
CA VAL A 90 -5.24 -3.07 -6.23
C VAL A 90 -5.52 -1.77 -7.00
N ASN A 91 -5.52 -0.63 -6.31
CA ASN A 91 -5.79 0.67 -6.92
C ASN A 91 -4.72 1.01 -7.97
N ASP A 92 -3.44 0.87 -7.64
CA ASP A 92 -2.35 1.27 -8.53
C ASP A 92 -2.22 0.35 -9.76
N LEU A 93 -2.46 -0.96 -9.59
CA LEU A 93 -2.56 -1.89 -10.72
C LEU A 93 -3.78 -1.61 -11.61
N THR A 94 -4.90 -1.19 -11.04
CA THR A 94 -6.09 -0.79 -11.81
C THR A 94 -5.76 0.41 -12.69
N LEU A 95 -5.08 1.43 -12.14
CA LEU A 95 -4.62 2.60 -12.89
C LEU A 95 -3.65 2.22 -14.01
N TYR A 96 -2.73 1.28 -13.77
CA TYR A 96 -1.85 0.77 -14.83
C TYR A 96 -2.64 0.12 -15.97
N LEU A 97 -3.64 -0.70 -15.65
CA LEU A 97 -4.46 -1.44 -16.61
C LEU A 97 -5.39 -0.54 -17.44
N ASP A 98 -5.71 0.68 -17.00
CA ASP A 98 -6.43 1.67 -17.82
C ASP A 98 -5.71 1.99 -19.13
N THR A 99 -4.38 1.86 -19.15
CA THR A 99 -3.54 2.07 -20.35
C THR A 99 -3.00 0.77 -20.95
N HIS A 100 -3.09 -0.35 -20.22
CA HIS A 100 -2.54 -1.66 -20.57
C HIS A 100 -3.58 -2.78 -20.48
N CYS A 101 -4.75 -2.57 -21.07
CA CYS A 101 -5.91 -3.45 -20.88
C CYS A 101 -5.73 -4.95 -21.24
N GLU A 102 -4.70 -5.29 -22.02
CA GLU A 102 -4.41 -6.67 -22.44
C GLU A 102 -3.23 -7.32 -21.69
N ASP A 103 -2.59 -6.60 -20.76
CA ASP A 103 -1.45 -7.10 -19.99
C ASP A 103 -1.88 -8.23 -19.04
N ARG A 104 -1.57 -9.47 -19.44
CA ARG A 104 -2.02 -10.68 -18.74
C ARG A 104 -1.36 -10.86 -17.38
N ASP A 105 -0.11 -10.42 -17.24
CA ASP A 105 0.61 -10.54 -15.99
C ASP A 105 0.02 -9.55 -14.96
N ALA A 106 -0.23 -8.31 -15.40
CA ALA A 106 -0.92 -7.30 -14.57
C ALA A 106 -2.32 -7.74 -14.16
N LEU A 107 -3.10 -8.32 -15.09
CA LEU A 107 -4.43 -8.85 -14.80
C LEU A 107 -4.40 -10.01 -13.78
N HIS A 108 -3.40 -10.89 -13.87
CA HIS A 108 -3.22 -11.99 -12.93
C HIS A 108 -2.92 -11.47 -11.52
N VAL A 109 -1.93 -10.56 -11.39
CA VAL A 109 -1.58 -9.96 -10.09
C VAL A 109 -2.76 -9.18 -9.52
N LEU A 110 -3.48 -8.40 -10.33
CA LEU A 110 -4.67 -7.69 -9.88
C LEU A 110 -5.72 -8.67 -9.34
N THR A 111 -5.98 -9.76 -10.06
CA THR A 111 -6.97 -10.77 -9.64
C THR A 111 -6.61 -11.38 -8.29
N ASP A 112 -5.34 -11.73 -8.09
CA ASP A 112 -4.88 -12.29 -6.81
C ASP A 112 -4.97 -11.26 -5.68
N LYS A 113 -4.58 -10.00 -5.92
CA LYS A 113 -4.65 -8.93 -4.92
C LYS A 113 -6.09 -8.55 -4.56
N VAL A 114 -7.02 -8.57 -5.52
CA VAL A 114 -8.45 -8.37 -5.26
C VAL A 114 -9.01 -9.50 -4.39
N ARG A 115 -8.61 -10.76 -4.64
CA ARG A 115 -9.00 -11.91 -3.81
C ARG A 115 -8.45 -11.76 -2.39
N GLU A 116 -7.16 -11.51 -2.26
CA GLU A 116 -6.48 -11.30 -0.97
C GLU A 116 -7.14 -10.17 -0.17
N ARG A 117 -7.44 -9.03 -0.82
CA ARG A 117 -8.15 -7.92 -0.19
C ARG A 117 -9.52 -8.35 0.34
N ALA A 118 -10.29 -9.10 -0.45
CA ALA A 118 -11.61 -9.56 -0.05
C ALA A 118 -11.55 -10.52 1.16
N GLU A 119 -10.55 -11.41 1.19
CA GLU A 119 -10.30 -12.32 2.31
C GLU A 119 -9.93 -11.57 3.59
N LEU A 120 -8.99 -10.62 3.50
CA LEU A 120 -8.58 -9.79 4.64
C LEU A 120 -9.74 -8.93 5.18
N MET A 121 -10.55 -8.35 4.30
CA MET A 121 -11.73 -7.58 4.71
C MET A 121 -12.79 -8.45 5.38
N HIS A 122 -12.96 -9.69 4.93
CA HIS A 122 -13.86 -10.65 5.56
C HIS A 122 -13.33 -11.05 6.94
N GLU A 123 -12.04 -11.38 7.06
CA GLU A 123 -11.39 -11.68 8.35
C GLU A 123 -11.56 -10.52 9.34
N PHE A 124 -11.34 -9.28 8.90
CA PHE A 124 -11.52 -8.09 9.74
C PHE A 124 -12.96 -7.95 10.22
N ALA A 125 -13.92 -8.15 9.31
CA ALA A 125 -15.34 -8.03 9.62
C ALA A 125 -15.83 -9.11 10.61
N GLU A 126 -15.32 -10.35 10.49
CA GLU A 126 -15.61 -11.44 11.43
C GLU A 126 -15.05 -11.16 12.83
N LYS A 127 -13.81 -10.65 12.91
CA LYS A 127 -13.12 -10.42 14.19
C LYS A 127 -13.57 -9.15 14.91
N PHE A 128 -13.87 -8.09 14.16
CA PHE A 128 -14.12 -6.76 14.70
C PHE A 128 -15.49 -6.26 14.25
N TYR A 129 -15.53 -5.53 13.15
CA TYR A 129 -16.74 -4.95 12.57
C TYR A 129 -16.56 -4.77 11.07
N PRO A 130 -17.66 -4.79 10.28
CA PRO A 130 -17.60 -4.60 8.83
C PRO A 130 -17.02 -3.23 8.45
N LEU A 131 -16.00 -3.21 7.58
CA LEU A 131 -15.45 -1.96 7.02
C LEU A 131 -16.28 -1.39 5.86
N THR A 132 -17.07 -2.25 5.21
CA THR A 132 -17.98 -1.88 4.12
C THR A 132 -19.30 -2.62 4.27
N CYS A 133 -20.37 -2.07 3.69
CA CYS A 133 -21.69 -2.71 3.73
C CYS A 133 -21.68 -4.11 3.12
N ASP A 134 -20.86 -4.35 2.09
CA ASP A 134 -20.74 -5.66 1.43
C ASP A 134 -20.16 -6.75 2.33
N CYS A 135 -19.42 -6.37 3.38
CA CYS A 135 -18.91 -7.31 4.38
C CYS A 135 -20.01 -7.82 5.31
N ILE A 136 -21.07 -7.03 5.58
CA ILE A 136 -22.14 -7.37 6.53
C ILE A 136 -22.79 -8.70 6.16
N ALA A 137 -23.18 -8.85 4.89
CA ALA A 137 -23.89 -10.03 4.40
C ALA A 137 -23.02 -11.30 4.41
N LYS A 138 -21.69 -11.14 4.46
CA LYS A 138 -20.72 -12.25 4.47
C LYS A 138 -20.36 -12.69 5.89
N CYS A 139 -20.75 -11.92 6.91
CA CYS A 139 -20.43 -12.24 8.29
C CYS A 139 -21.27 -13.40 8.84
N SER A 140 -20.68 -14.23 9.71
CA SER A 140 -21.35 -15.33 10.41
C SER A 140 -22.55 -14.88 11.26
N ARG A 141 -22.50 -13.64 11.78
CA ARG A 141 -23.55 -12.99 12.58
C ARG A 141 -24.58 -12.21 11.75
N ALA A 142 -24.54 -12.30 10.42
CA ALA A 142 -25.43 -11.56 9.54
C ALA A 142 -26.92 -11.84 9.89
N GLY A 143 -27.71 -10.78 10.01
CA GLY A 143 -29.13 -10.86 10.33
C GLY A 143 -29.47 -11.10 11.81
N GLN A 144 -28.48 -11.30 12.69
CA GLN A 144 -28.70 -11.45 14.13
C GLN A 144 -28.71 -10.09 14.85
N GLU A 145 -27.94 -9.13 14.35
CA GLU A 145 -27.81 -7.79 14.93
C GLU A 145 -27.31 -6.77 13.89
N ASN A 146 -27.34 -5.49 14.25
CA ASN A 146 -26.80 -4.42 13.41
C ASN A 146 -25.27 -4.37 13.50
N LEU A 147 -24.59 -5.25 12.76
CA LEU A 147 -23.13 -5.34 12.73
C LEU A 147 -22.45 -4.02 12.35
N TRP A 148 -23.09 -3.18 11.55
CA TRP A 148 -22.55 -1.87 11.16
C TRP A 148 -22.44 -0.92 12.35
N ALA A 149 -23.35 -1.02 13.32
CA ALA A 149 -23.33 -0.19 14.52
C ALA A 149 -22.29 -0.65 15.57
N LEU A 150 -21.61 -1.78 15.36
CA LEU A 150 -20.55 -2.26 16.26
C LEU A 150 -19.21 -1.56 16.01
N GLY A 151 -19.02 -0.95 14.84
CA GLY A 151 -17.83 -0.16 14.54
C GLY A 151 -17.84 1.20 15.23
N PRO A 152 -16.66 1.84 15.40
CA PRO A 152 -16.57 3.20 15.91
C PRO A 152 -17.30 4.14 14.96
N ALA A 153 -17.98 5.13 15.52
CA ALA A 153 -18.66 6.12 14.70
C ALA A 153 -17.64 7.01 13.97
N PRO A 154 -17.91 7.45 12.74
CA PRO A 154 -16.96 8.25 11.96
C PRO A 154 -16.51 9.56 12.65
N TRP A 155 -17.32 10.09 13.57
CA TRP A 155 -17.05 11.31 14.32
C TRP A 155 -16.34 11.09 15.66
N GLU A 156 -16.09 9.84 16.06
CA GLU A 156 -15.37 9.53 17.31
C GLU A 156 -13.85 9.74 17.20
N GLY A 157 -13.36 10.23 16.06
CA GLY A 157 -11.96 10.65 15.89
C GLY A 157 -10.96 9.52 16.07
N ALA A 158 -11.39 8.29 15.80
CA ALA A 158 -10.73 7.03 16.09
C ALA A 158 -9.35 6.87 15.40
N CYS A 159 -8.33 7.55 15.92
CA CYS A 159 -7.02 6.92 16.14
C CYS A 159 -7.14 6.14 17.44
N VAL A 160 -7.83 4.98 17.41
CA VAL A 160 -7.93 4.09 18.58
C VAL A 160 -6.69 3.25 18.66
#